data_AF-A0A955DKB1-F1
#
_entry.id   AF-A0A955DKB1-F1
#
_cell.length_a   1.000
_cell.length_b   1.000
_cell.length_c   1.000
_cell.angle_alpha   90.00
_cell.angle_beta   90.00
_cell.angle_gamma   90.00
#
_symmetry.space_group_name_H-M   'P 1'
#
loop_
_entity.id
_entity.type
_entity.pdbx_description
1 polymer ?
#
loop_
_entity_poly.entity_id
_entity_poly.type
_entity_poly.pdbx_seq_one_letter_code
_entity_poly.pdbx_strand_id
1 'polypeptide(L)'
;MFALDRDLLLYEPGLFREVAWAGQMLVRNEACSVSANGTTVTIAGADLQALSVQPGMVAQLSTLGACEVTSVIAATQMNVSRLRARLSDDPLPITTSTTSDNVTIQTFTPQIALIHDVLLASLGLVADDAIGAAGDVSTGAVEERQVLNARELAPLEALGALHLVYASAAPLAGPNSILWTKAEMYRDRFARAKARAAAAIDLDGDGVVDAVRQASVVRFQRG
;
A
#
# COMPACT_ATOMS: atom_id res chain seq x y z
N MET A 1 1.20 1.92 8.60
CA MET A 1 0.67 2.14 7.23
C MET A 1 -0.72 1.54 7.11
N PHE A 2 -1.67 2.30 6.59
CA PHE A 2 -3.05 1.86 6.39
C PHE A 2 -3.25 1.13 5.07
N ALA A 3 -2.63 1.62 4.00
CA ALA A 3 -2.64 1.07 2.65
C ALA A 3 -1.48 0.09 2.40
N LEU A 4 -1.70 -0.79 1.44
CA LEU A 4 -0.74 -1.74 0.89
C LEU A 4 -0.66 -1.56 -0.63
N ASP A 5 0.34 -2.14 -1.30
CA ASP A 5 0.48 -2.05 -2.76
C ASP A 5 -0.78 -2.53 -3.50
N ARG A 6 -1.45 -3.57 -3.01
CA ARG A 6 -2.74 -4.06 -3.55
C ARG A 6 -3.83 -2.99 -3.58
N ASP A 7 -3.79 -2.02 -2.68
CA ASP A 7 -4.82 -0.98 -2.59
C ASP A 7 -4.61 0.07 -3.69
N LEU A 8 -3.38 0.21 -4.19
CA LEU A 8 -3.09 0.98 -5.41
C LEU A 8 -3.70 0.30 -6.65
N LEU A 9 -3.66 -1.04 -6.69
CA LEU A 9 -4.22 -1.83 -7.80
C LEU A 9 -5.73 -1.63 -7.98
N LEU A 10 -6.45 -1.34 -6.89
CA LEU A 10 -7.89 -1.04 -6.93
C LEU A 10 -8.20 0.19 -7.81
N TYR A 11 -7.29 1.17 -7.82
CA TYR A 11 -7.46 2.41 -8.57
C TYR A 11 -6.77 2.39 -9.92
N GLU A 12 -5.58 1.79 -10.00
CA GLU A 12 -4.74 1.77 -11.20
C GLU A 12 -4.24 0.35 -11.47
N PRO A 13 -5.05 -0.52 -12.09
CA PRO A 13 -4.66 -1.90 -12.42
C PRO A 13 -3.41 -1.98 -13.31
N GLY A 14 -3.15 -0.94 -14.11
CA GLY A 14 -1.98 -0.84 -14.99
C GLY A 14 -0.70 -0.35 -14.31
N LEU A 15 -0.77 0.14 -13.06
CA LEU A 15 0.34 0.83 -12.39
C LEU A 15 1.63 0.00 -12.41
N PHE A 16 1.53 -1.28 -12.08
CA PHE A 16 2.68 -2.16 -11.89
C PHE A 16 3.39 -2.56 -13.19
N ARG A 17 2.80 -2.20 -14.33
CA ARG A 17 3.38 -2.37 -15.67
C ARG A 17 3.80 -1.03 -16.27
N GLU A 18 3.07 0.04 -15.98
CA GLU A 18 3.29 1.39 -16.53
C GLU A 18 4.44 2.13 -15.85
N VAL A 19 4.62 1.93 -14.55
CA VAL A 19 5.65 2.60 -13.75
C VAL A 19 6.54 1.54 -13.14
N ALA A 20 7.76 1.43 -13.67
CA ALA A 20 8.78 0.52 -13.15
C ALA A 20 10.03 1.31 -12.77
N TRP A 21 10.40 1.27 -11.49
CA TRP A 21 11.65 1.84 -11.01
C TRP A 21 12.59 0.75 -10.55
N ALA A 22 13.82 0.78 -11.05
CA ALA A 22 14.81 -0.24 -10.76
C ALA A 22 15.09 -0.37 -9.25
N GLY A 23 15.07 0.72 -8.49
CA GLY A 23 15.31 0.73 -7.04
C GLY A 23 14.15 0.23 -6.18
N GLN A 24 13.00 -0.08 -6.77
CA GLN A 24 11.80 -0.57 -6.08
C GLN A 24 11.32 -1.93 -6.60
N MET A 25 12.18 -2.58 -7.38
CA MET A 25 11.91 -3.90 -7.95
C MET A 25 12.62 -4.96 -7.12
N LEU A 26 11.82 -5.83 -6.50
CA LEU A 26 12.31 -6.90 -5.62
C LEU A 26 12.65 -8.15 -6.43
N VAL A 27 11.76 -8.52 -7.37
CA VAL A 27 11.95 -9.65 -8.29
C VAL A 27 11.76 -9.14 -9.71
N ARG A 28 12.67 -9.48 -10.62
CA ARG A 28 12.67 -8.97 -11.99
C ARG A 28 12.57 -10.10 -13.00
N ASN A 29 11.38 -10.24 -13.61
CA ASN A 29 11.14 -11.13 -14.74
C ASN A 29 11.64 -12.57 -14.54
N GLU A 30 11.53 -13.08 -13.31
CA GLU A 30 12.02 -14.41 -12.95
C GLU A 30 11.05 -15.48 -13.46
N ALA A 31 11.59 -16.61 -13.92
CA ALA A 31 10.75 -17.74 -14.32
C ALA A 31 9.98 -18.28 -13.11
N CYS A 32 8.69 -18.53 -13.31
CA CYS A 32 7.80 -19.04 -12.28
C CYS A 32 6.80 -20.06 -12.83
N SER A 33 6.21 -20.83 -11.92
CA SER A 33 5.05 -21.67 -12.21
C SER A 33 3.91 -21.34 -11.25
N VAL A 34 2.69 -21.35 -11.79
CA VAL A 34 1.46 -21.22 -11.03
C VAL A 34 0.84 -22.61 -10.89
N SER A 35 0.46 -22.97 -9.67
CA SER A 35 -0.19 -24.24 -9.35
C SER A 35 -1.56 -24.40 -10.03
N ALA A 36 -2.04 -25.64 -10.13
CA ALA A 36 -3.33 -25.95 -10.77
C ALA A 36 -4.55 -25.33 -10.05
N ASN A 37 -4.46 -25.10 -8.74
CA ASN A 37 -5.49 -24.37 -7.99
C ASN A 37 -5.41 -22.85 -8.18
N GLY A 38 -4.40 -22.35 -8.90
CA GLY A 38 -4.26 -20.95 -9.26
C GLY A 38 -3.96 -20.00 -8.12
N THR A 39 -3.55 -20.48 -6.95
CA THR A 39 -3.31 -19.63 -5.77
C THR A 39 -1.90 -19.72 -5.22
N THR A 40 -1.02 -20.51 -5.82
CA THR A 40 0.38 -20.62 -5.42
C THR A 40 1.31 -20.35 -6.59
N VAL A 41 2.30 -19.50 -6.40
CA VAL A 41 3.37 -19.20 -7.35
C VAL A 41 4.68 -19.72 -6.79
N THR A 42 5.40 -20.51 -7.58
CA THR A 42 6.77 -20.96 -7.27
C THR A 42 7.76 -20.28 -8.22
N ILE A 43 8.81 -19.69 -7.68
CA ILE A 43 9.80 -18.89 -8.41
C ILE A 43 11.15 -19.60 -8.40
N ALA A 44 11.82 -19.69 -9.55
CA ALA A 44 13.05 -20.50 -9.66
C ALA A 44 14.32 -19.80 -9.15
N GLY A 45 14.39 -18.46 -9.24
CA GLY A 45 15.64 -17.70 -9.10
C GLY A 45 15.69 -16.66 -7.98
N ALA A 46 14.68 -16.56 -7.12
CA ALA A 46 14.59 -15.51 -6.11
C ALA A 46 14.22 -16.05 -4.73
N ASP A 47 14.90 -15.53 -3.69
CA ASP A 47 14.52 -15.71 -2.29
C ASP A 47 13.61 -14.55 -1.85
N LEU A 48 12.31 -14.81 -1.85
CA LEU A 48 11.25 -13.87 -1.50
C LEU A 48 11.36 -13.36 -0.07
N GLN A 49 11.86 -14.18 0.86
CA GLN A 49 12.03 -13.78 2.25
C GLN A 49 13.22 -12.85 2.39
N ALA A 50 14.35 -13.18 1.76
CA ALA A 50 15.54 -12.32 1.74
C ALA A 50 15.27 -10.97 1.03
N LEU A 51 14.41 -10.97 0.00
CA LEU A 51 13.98 -9.77 -0.71
C LEU A 51 12.85 -9.01 0.00
N SER A 52 12.44 -9.45 1.20
CA SER A 52 11.39 -8.80 1.99
C SER A 52 10.06 -8.67 1.25
N VAL A 53 9.69 -9.66 0.44
CA VAL A 53 8.33 -9.75 -0.13
C VAL A 53 7.35 -10.05 0.99
N GLN A 54 6.25 -9.31 1.05
CA GLN A 54 5.26 -9.38 2.14
C GLN A 54 3.83 -9.52 1.61
N PRO A 55 2.88 -10.03 2.43
CA PRO A 55 1.46 -9.93 2.14
C PRO A 55 1.04 -8.49 1.81
N GLY A 56 0.16 -8.32 0.83
CA GLY A 56 -0.30 -7.01 0.36
C GLY A 56 0.54 -6.40 -0.75
N MET A 57 1.72 -6.95 -1.04
CA MET A 57 2.49 -6.62 -2.24
C MET A 57 1.77 -7.11 -3.52
N VAL A 58 2.20 -6.63 -4.69
CA VAL A 58 1.64 -7.03 -5.98
C VAL A 58 2.69 -7.76 -6.81
N ALA A 59 2.31 -8.91 -7.36
CA ALA A 59 3.09 -9.65 -8.34
C ALA A 59 2.47 -9.44 -9.73
N GLN A 60 3.30 -9.03 -10.69
CA GLN A 60 2.93 -8.91 -12.09
C GLN A 60 3.42 -10.15 -12.84
N LEU A 61 2.48 -11.00 -13.27
CA LEU A 61 2.74 -12.10 -14.17
C LEU A 61 2.63 -11.63 -15.62
N SER A 62 3.52 -12.12 -16.48
CA SER A 62 3.65 -11.59 -17.85
C SER A 62 2.43 -11.92 -18.70
N THR A 63 1.85 -13.11 -18.51
CA THR A 63 0.64 -13.53 -19.24
C THR A 63 -0.62 -13.42 -18.41
N LEU A 64 -0.56 -13.75 -17.10
CA LEU A 64 -1.73 -13.81 -16.22
C LEU A 64 -2.12 -12.47 -15.59
N GLY A 65 -1.29 -11.44 -15.72
CA GLY A 65 -1.58 -10.10 -15.20
C GLY A 65 -1.16 -9.89 -13.74
N ALA A 66 -1.63 -8.80 -13.13
CA ALA A 66 -1.31 -8.45 -11.75
C ALA A 66 -2.17 -9.23 -10.75
N CYS A 67 -1.56 -9.69 -9.66
CA CYS A 67 -2.21 -10.37 -8.55
C CYS A 67 -1.65 -9.87 -7.19
N GLU A 68 -2.47 -9.93 -6.15
CA GLU A 68 -2.01 -9.61 -4.79
C GLU A 68 -1.27 -10.83 -4.18
N VAL A 69 -0.20 -10.57 -3.47
CA VAL A 69 0.49 -11.56 -2.63
C VAL A 69 -0.27 -11.68 -1.31
N THR A 70 -0.77 -12.87 -0.98
CA THR A 70 -1.55 -13.10 0.24
C THR A 70 -0.68 -13.65 1.38
N SER A 71 0.36 -14.42 1.05
CA SER A 71 1.37 -14.89 2.02
C SER A 71 2.64 -15.36 1.31
N VAL A 72 3.79 -15.28 1.99
CA VAL A 72 5.04 -15.93 1.56
C VAL A 72 5.21 -17.18 2.42
N ILE A 73 5.13 -18.36 1.80
CA ILE A 73 5.09 -19.66 2.50
C ILE A 73 6.45 -20.36 2.51
N ALA A 74 7.35 -20.01 1.59
CA ALA A 74 8.74 -20.45 1.58
C ALA A 74 9.62 -19.40 0.88
N ALA A 75 10.94 -19.59 0.92
CA ALA A 75 11.90 -18.73 0.22
C ALA A 75 11.55 -18.54 -1.28
N THR A 76 11.03 -19.57 -1.95
CA THR A 76 10.71 -19.52 -3.38
C THR A 76 9.22 -19.64 -3.68
N GLN A 77 8.34 -19.61 -2.66
CA GLN A 77 6.92 -19.84 -2.83
C GLN A 77 6.07 -18.81 -2.10
N MET A 78 5.05 -18.32 -2.80
CA MET A 78 4.05 -17.41 -2.25
C MET A 78 2.65 -17.84 -2.66
N ASN A 79 1.68 -17.55 -1.80
CA ASN A 79 0.29 -17.59 -2.19
C ASN A 79 -0.11 -16.24 -2.79
N VAL A 80 -0.93 -16.32 -3.83
CA VAL A 80 -1.44 -15.17 -4.58
C VAL A 80 -2.94 -15.25 -4.72
N SER A 81 -3.53 -14.12 -5.06
CA SER A 81 -4.95 -14.01 -5.35
C SER A 81 -5.18 -12.97 -6.43
N ARG A 82 -6.25 -13.12 -7.22
CA ARG A 82 -6.85 -11.94 -7.88
C ARG A 82 -7.28 -10.95 -6.79
N LEU A 83 -7.35 -9.66 -7.13
CA LEU A 83 -7.70 -8.63 -6.16
C LEU A 83 -9.03 -8.95 -5.46
N ARG A 84 -8.96 -9.24 -4.16
CA ARG A 84 -10.13 -9.52 -3.30
C ARG A 84 -10.84 -8.23 -2.90
N ALA A 85 -12.12 -8.34 -2.56
CA ALA A 85 -12.88 -7.22 -2.01
C ALA A 85 -12.37 -6.84 -0.61
N ARG A 86 -12.09 -7.84 0.23
CA ARG A 86 -11.53 -7.65 1.58
C ARG A 86 -10.30 -8.53 1.79
N LEU A 87 -9.41 -8.08 2.68
CA LEU A 87 -8.21 -8.82 3.06
C LEU A 87 -8.49 -10.17 3.75
N SER A 88 -9.67 -10.29 4.38
CA SER A 88 -10.13 -11.50 5.05
C SER A 88 -10.81 -12.50 4.12
N ASP A 89 -11.13 -12.12 2.89
CA ASP A 89 -11.82 -13.01 1.96
C ASP A 89 -10.88 -14.13 1.48
N ASP A 90 -11.45 -15.26 1.09
CA ASP A 90 -10.68 -16.37 0.54
C ASP A 90 -9.92 -15.96 -0.73
N PRO A 91 -8.69 -16.48 -0.94
CA PRO A 91 -7.95 -16.26 -2.18
C PRO A 91 -8.72 -16.68 -3.42
N LEU A 92 -8.75 -15.79 -4.42
CA LEU A 92 -9.35 -16.01 -5.73
C LEU A 92 -8.28 -16.53 -6.71
N PRO A 93 -8.47 -17.71 -7.32
CA PRO A 93 -7.53 -18.27 -8.28
C PRO A 93 -7.25 -17.33 -9.46
N ILE A 94 -5.98 -17.21 -9.86
CA ILE A 94 -5.55 -16.45 -11.05
C ILE A 94 -5.59 -17.28 -12.34
N THR A 95 -5.60 -18.60 -12.22
CA THR A 95 -5.75 -19.57 -13.32
C THR A 95 -6.39 -20.85 -12.79
N THR A 96 -6.82 -21.75 -13.68
CA THR A 96 -7.38 -23.08 -13.33
C THR A 96 -6.51 -24.23 -13.83
N SER A 97 -5.32 -23.93 -14.37
CA SER A 97 -4.37 -24.92 -14.87
C SER A 97 -2.94 -24.55 -14.46
N THR A 98 -2.10 -25.58 -14.33
CA THR A 98 -0.67 -25.36 -14.12
C THR A 98 -0.11 -24.58 -15.31
N THR A 99 0.47 -23.41 -15.04
CA THR A 99 0.91 -22.46 -16.06
C THR A 99 2.35 -22.03 -15.75
N SER A 100 3.22 -22.00 -16.76
CA SER A 100 4.54 -21.37 -16.65
C SER A 100 4.43 -19.91 -17.09
N ASP A 101 5.08 -19.01 -16.36
CA ASP A 101 5.06 -17.57 -16.64
C ASP A 101 6.35 -16.93 -16.13
N ASN A 102 6.52 -15.63 -16.32
CA ASN A 102 7.54 -14.82 -15.67
C ASN A 102 6.88 -13.84 -14.71
N VAL A 103 7.48 -13.70 -13.53
CA VAL A 103 6.98 -12.81 -12.46
C VAL A 103 7.92 -11.62 -12.25
N THR A 104 7.31 -10.46 -12.07
CA THR A 104 7.97 -9.27 -11.55
C THR A 104 7.25 -8.83 -10.29
N ILE A 105 8.00 -8.55 -9.21
CA ILE A 105 7.46 -8.03 -7.96
C ILE A 105 8.12 -6.68 -7.72
N GLN A 106 7.30 -5.65 -7.62
CA GLN A 106 7.74 -4.30 -7.28
C GLN A 106 6.83 -3.74 -6.20
N THR A 107 7.36 -2.81 -5.42
CA THR A 107 6.63 -2.21 -4.30
C THR A 107 6.71 -0.70 -4.36
N PHE A 108 5.60 -0.03 -4.04
CA PHE A 108 5.54 1.40 -3.81
C PHE A 108 5.48 1.73 -2.32
N THR A 109 5.85 0.77 -1.45
CA THR A 109 5.96 0.93 0.01
C THR A 109 6.64 2.26 0.41
N PRO A 110 7.75 2.71 -0.22
CA PRO A 110 8.35 3.99 0.13
C PRO A 110 7.42 5.20 -0.07
N GLN A 111 6.63 5.22 -1.16
CA GLN A 111 5.68 6.31 -1.42
C GLN A 111 4.46 6.21 -0.50
N ILE A 112 4.01 4.99 -0.20
CA ILE A 112 2.95 4.74 0.78
C ILE A 112 3.40 5.27 2.15
N ALA A 113 4.59 4.89 2.62
CA ALA A 113 5.16 5.34 3.90
C ALA A 113 5.28 6.88 3.99
N LEU A 114 5.74 7.55 2.93
CA LEU A 114 5.80 9.02 2.93
C LEU A 114 4.41 9.67 3.11
N ILE A 115 3.37 9.07 2.53
CA ILE A 115 2.00 9.57 2.68
C ILE A 115 1.43 9.19 4.04
N HIS A 116 1.78 8.01 4.55
CA HIS A 116 1.46 7.59 5.91
C HIS A 116 1.89 8.65 6.93
N ASP A 117 3.14 9.09 6.87
CA ASP A 117 3.70 10.10 7.78
C ASP A 117 2.94 11.44 7.66
N VAL A 118 2.64 11.86 6.43
CA VAL A 118 1.85 13.07 6.18
C VAL A 118 0.43 12.95 6.75
N LEU A 119 -0.17 11.76 6.69
CA LEU A 119 -1.50 11.51 7.22
C LEU A 119 -1.50 11.49 8.75
N LEU A 120 -0.57 10.74 9.37
CA LEU A 120 -0.40 10.72 10.82
C LEU A 120 -0.20 12.14 11.36
N ALA A 121 0.75 12.89 10.78
CA ALA A 121 0.99 14.28 11.17
C ALA A 121 -0.26 15.16 11.02
N SER A 122 -1.03 15.00 9.93
CA SER A 122 -2.26 15.77 9.73
C SER A 122 -3.39 15.41 10.69
N LEU A 123 -3.39 14.19 11.21
CA LEU A 123 -4.32 13.70 12.23
C LEU A 123 -3.77 13.96 13.65
N GLY A 124 -2.56 14.51 13.79
CA GLY A 124 -1.87 14.72 15.06
C GLY A 124 -1.45 13.42 15.76
N LEU A 125 -1.33 12.32 15.00
CA LEU A 125 -0.92 11.01 15.49
C LEU A 125 0.60 10.83 15.39
N VAL A 126 1.14 9.96 16.22
CA VAL A 126 2.55 9.55 16.19
C VAL A 126 2.66 8.12 15.68
N ALA A 127 3.65 7.84 14.85
CA ALA A 127 3.93 6.48 14.37
C ALA A 127 4.41 5.59 15.53
N ASP A 128 4.03 4.31 15.51
CA ASP A 128 4.32 3.38 16.61
C ASP A 128 5.84 3.16 16.82
N ASP A 129 6.64 3.25 15.77
CA ASP A 129 8.10 3.05 15.79
C ASP A 129 8.90 4.29 16.26
N ALA A 130 8.32 5.49 16.19
CA ALA A 130 8.95 6.73 16.64
C ALA A 130 9.11 6.80 18.17
N ILE A 131 8.30 6.04 18.92
CA ILE A 131 8.23 6.09 20.38
C ILE A 131 9.36 5.27 21.04
N GLY A 132 9.94 4.29 20.32
CA GLY A 132 11.04 3.45 20.83
C GLY A 132 12.42 4.12 20.80
N ALA A 133 12.60 5.20 20.04
CA ALA A 133 13.89 5.87 19.85
C ALA A 133 14.16 7.00 20.87
N ALA A 134 13.11 7.58 21.44
CA ALA A 134 13.20 8.56 22.50
C ALA A 134 12.39 8.01 23.69
N GLY A 135 13.08 7.56 24.74
CA GLY A 135 12.47 6.99 25.96
C GLY A 135 11.64 7.97 26.80
N ASP A 136 10.94 8.89 26.14
CA ASP A 136 10.09 9.91 26.72
C ASP A 136 8.75 9.90 25.96
N VAL A 137 7.87 8.99 26.36
CA VAL A 137 6.46 9.07 25.99
C VAL A 137 5.91 10.30 26.70
N SER A 138 5.85 11.44 26.01
CA SER A 138 5.03 12.54 26.46
C SER A 138 3.64 11.98 26.71
N THR A 139 3.18 11.98 27.96
CA THR A 139 2.03 11.26 28.54
C THR A 139 0.66 11.71 27.99
N GLY A 140 0.51 11.76 26.66
CA GLY A 140 -0.67 12.24 25.97
C GLY A 140 -0.56 12.27 24.43
N ALA A 141 0.52 11.73 23.84
CA ALA A 141 0.56 11.47 22.41
C ALA A 141 -0.44 10.36 22.06
N VAL A 142 -1.14 10.51 20.92
CA VAL A 142 -2.03 9.46 20.41
C VAL A 142 -1.28 8.71 19.32
N GLU A 143 -1.23 7.39 19.48
CA GLU A 143 -0.44 6.47 18.68
C GLU A 143 -1.26 5.93 17.49
N GLU A 144 -0.57 5.43 16.46
CA GLU A 144 -1.23 4.83 15.30
C GLU A 144 -2.05 3.60 15.69
N ARG A 145 -1.54 2.74 16.59
CA ARG A 145 -2.27 1.55 17.05
C ARG A 145 -3.62 1.84 17.73
N GLN A 146 -3.86 3.08 18.15
CA GLN A 146 -5.11 3.51 18.77
C GLN A 146 -6.20 3.83 17.73
N VAL A 147 -5.89 3.81 16.43
CA VAL A 147 -6.84 4.09 15.36
C VAL A 147 -7.67 2.85 15.02
N LEU A 148 -8.95 2.87 15.39
CA LEU A 148 -9.87 1.73 15.16
C LEU A 148 -10.31 1.58 13.70
N ASN A 149 -10.36 2.68 12.94
CA ASN A 149 -10.82 2.68 11.55
C ASN A 149 -9.67 2.77 10.53
N ALA A 150 -8.51 2.21 10.86
CA ALA A 150 -7.31 2.22 10.00
C ALA A 150 -7.60 1.82 8.53
N ARG A 151 -8.42 0.78 8.31
CA ARG A 151 -8.76 0.33 6.93
C ARG A 151 -9.61 1.32 6.15
N GLU A 152 -10.36 2.21 6.81
CA GLU A 152 -11.11 3.28 6.15
C GLU A 152 -10.19 4.42 5.67
N LEU A 153 -8.99 4.54 6.26
CA LEU A 153 -7.96 5.49 5.86
C LEU A 153 -7.07 4.96 4.71
N ALA A 154 -7.07 3.66 4.46
CA ALA A 154 -6.27 3.05 3.37
C ALA A 154 -6.58 3.64 1.97
N PRO A 155 -7.84 3.86 1.56
CA PRO A 155 -8.17 4.58 0.33
C PRO A 155 -7.50 5.95 0.22
N LEU A 156 -7.46 6.71 1.32
CA LEU A 156 -6.87 8.04 1.34
C LEU A 156 -5.36 7.97 1.14
N GLU A 157 -4.69 7.08 1.86
CA GLU A 157 -3.24 6.87 1.73
C GLU A 157 -2.87 6.37 0.33
N ALA A 158 -3.66 5.45 -0.24
CA ALA A 158 -3.49 4.97 -1.61
C ALA A 158 -3.58 6.11 -2.64
N LEU A 159 -4.54 7.03 -2.50
CA LEU A 159 -4.67 8.19 -3.39
C LEU A 159 -3.45 9.12 -3.32
N GLY A 160 -2.94 9.37 -2.12
CA GLY A 160 -1.72 10.16 -1.93
C GLY A 160 -0.49 9.46 -2.52
N ALA A 161 -0.38 8.15 -2.32
CA ALA A 161 0.73 7.36 -2.84
C ALA A 161 0.73 7.35 -4.37
N LEU A 162 -0.43 7.17 -5.01
CA LEU A 162 -0.58 7.27 -6.46
C LEU A 162 -0.17 8.64 -6.99
N HIS A 163 -0.51 9.72 -6.28
CA HIS A 163 -0.03 11.05 -6.65
C HIS A 163 1.50 11.10 -6.66
N LEU A 164 2.17 10.66 -5.59
CA LEU A 164 3.64 10.65 -5.54
C LEU A 164 4.24 9.76 -6.63
N VAL A 165 3.66 8.59 -6.88
CA VAL A 165 4.15 7.65 -7.89
C VAL A 165 4.10 8.27 -9.28
N TYR A 166 2.96 8.83 -9.66
CA TYR A 166 2.86 9.47 -10.97
C TYR A 166 3.64 10.78 -11.07
N ALA A 167 3.68 11.60 -10.02
CA ALA A 167 4.43 12.86 -10.02
C ALA A 167 5.93 12.63 -10.20
N SER A 168 6.48 11.56 -9.63
CA SER A 168 7.89 11.20 -9.77
C SER A 168 8.20 10.47 -11.09
N ALA A 169 7.24 9.76 -11.68
CA ALA A 169 7.39 9.14 -13.00
C ALA A 169 7.19 10.14 -14.17
N ALA A 170 6.37 11.18 -13.99
CA ALA A 170 5.97 12.10 -15.05
C ALA A 170 7.14 12.84 -15.75
N PRO A 171 8.21 13.30 -15.05
CA PRO A 171 9.35 13.94 -15.70
C PRO A 171 10.04 13.07 -16.74
N LEU A 172 10.06 11.74 -16.55
CA LEU A 172 10.68 10.79 -17.48
C LEU A 172 9.86 10.59 -18.76
N ALA A 173 8.55 10.81 -18.69
CA ALA A 173 7.64 10.70 -19.83
C ALA A 173 7.49 12.02 -20.62
N GLY A 174 8.08 13.10 -20.12
CA GLY A 174 8.01 14.43 -20.73
C GLY A 174 6.78 15.26 -20.32
N PRO A 175 6.75 16.54 -20.72
CA PRO A 175 5.64 17.45 -20.40
C PRO A 175 4.34 17.01 -21.08
N ASN A 176 3.20 17.27 -20.43
CA ASN A 176 1.86 16.89 -20.91
C ASN A 176 1.64 15.38 -21.13
N SER A 177 2.49 14.53 -20.54
CA SER A 177 2.29 13.08 -20.57
C SER A 177 1.03 12.68 -19.78
N ILE A 178 0.47 11.52 -20.11
CA ILE A 178 -0.65 10.95 -19.34
C ILE A 178 -0.30 10.78 -17.84
N LEU A 179 0.98 10.57 -17.53
CA LEU A 179 1.46 10.46 -16.14
C LEU A 179 1.32 11.80 -15.40
N TRP A 180 1.60 12.93 -16.05
CA TRP A 180 1.36 14.26 -15.48
C TRP A 180 -0.14 14.47 -15.17
N THR A 181 -1.02 14.11 -16.12
CA THR A 181 -2.48 14.21 -15.92
C THR A 181 -2.95 13.33 -14.77
N LYS A 182 -2.46 12.08 -14.67
CA LYS A 182 -2.77 11.18 -13.56
C LYS A 182 -2.26 11.75 -12.23
N ALA A 183 -1.04 12.28 -12.19
CA ALA A 183 -0.47 12.89 -10.98
C ALA A 183 -1.35 14.01 -10.41
N GLU A 184 -1.80 14.94 -11.27
CA GLU A 184 -2.69 16.04 -10.89
C GLU A 184 -4.07 15.53 -10.45
N MET A 185 -4.64 14.57 -11.19
CA MET A 185 -5.93 13.96 -10.83
C MET A 185 -5.88 13.32 -9.43
N TYR A 186 -4.83 12.57 -9.11
CA TYR A 186 -4.68 11.93 -7.81
C TYR A 186 -4.38 12.95 -6.70
N ARG A 187 -3.62 14.01 -6.98
CA ARG A 187 -3.43 15.12 -6.02
C ARG A 187 -4.77 15.72 -5.58
N ASP A 188 -5.64 16.02 -6.55
CA ASP A 188 -6.94 16.65 -6.29
C ASP A 188 -7.92 15.69 -5.59
N ARG A 189 -7.86 14.39 -5.89
CA ARG A 189 -8.65 13.38 -5.18
C ARG A 189 -8.16 13.22 -3.74
N PHE A 190 -6.84 13.14 -3.53
CA PHE A 190 -6.22 13.07 -2.21
C PHE A 190 -6.59 14.28 -1.36
N ALA A 191 -6.46 15.50 -1.87
CA ALA A 191 -6.80 16.72 -1.14
C ALA A 191 -8.28 16.74 -0.70
N ARG A 192 -9.20 16.36 -1.59
CA ARG A 192 -10.65 16.28 -1.28
C ARG A 192 -10.98 15.19 -0.27
N ALA A 193 -10.33 14.04 -0.37
CA ALA A 193 -10.52 12.94 0.58
C ALA A 193 -9.94 13.31 1.96
N LYS A 194 -8.74 13.89 2.00
CA LYS A 194 -8.08 14.36 3.23
C LYS A 194 -8.93 15.37 3.98
N ALA A 195 -9.60 16.28 3.26
CA ALA A 195 -10.49 17.28 3.85
C ALA A 195 -11.68 16.69 4.64
N ARG A 196 -12.02 15.42 4.40
CA ARG A 196 -13.15 14.72 5.02
C ARG A 196 -12.71 13.58 5.93
N ALA A 197 -11.42 13.31 5.99
CA ALA A 197 -10.87 12.16 6.70
C ALA A 197 -10.95 12.35 8.21
N ALA A 198 -11.34 11.29 8.90
CA ALA A 198 -11.44 11.24 10.34
C ALA A 198 -10.87 9.92 10.87
N ALA A 199 -10.01 10.01 11.88
CA ALA A 199 -9.52 8.87 12.64
C ALA A 199 -10.36 8.71 13.90
N ALA A 200 -10.95 7.52 14.07
CA ALA A 200 -11.64 7.10 15.29
C ALA A 200 -10.62 6.47 16.23
N ILE A 201 -10.47 7.03 17.43
CA ILE A 201 -9.38 6.76 18.37
C ILE A 201 -9.94 6.12 19.63
N ASP A 202 -9.27 5.06 20.06
CA ASP A 202 -9.44 4.35 21.33
C ASP A 202 -8.29 4.75 22.28
N LEU A 203 -8.60 5.52 23.30
CA LEU A 203 -7.62 6.07 24.24
C LEU A 203 -7.32 5.11 25.40
N ASP A 204 -8.23 4.21 25.76
CA ASP A 204 -8.09 3.31 26.90
C ASP A 204 -7.86 1.83 26.55
N GLY A 205 -8.00 1.48 25.26
CA GLY A 205 -7.74 0.15 24.73
C GLY A 205 -8.92 -0.82 24.86
N ASP A 206 -10.14 -0.34 25.11
CA ASP A 206 -11.34 -1.17 25.24
C ASP A 206 -11.99 -1.54 23.89
N GLY A 207 -11.49 -0.99 22.79
CA GLY A 207 -11.99 -1.19 21.43
C GLY A 207 -13.17 -0.28 21.05
N VAL A 208 -13.50 0.72 21.86
CA VAL A 208 -14.56 1.71 21.64
C VAL A 208 -13.94 3.06 21.26
N VAL A 209 -14.70 3.85 20.51
CA VAL A 209 -14.24 5.18 20.07
C VAL A 209 -14.42 6.18 21.21
N ASP A 210 -13.29 6.69 21.73
CA ASP A 210 -13.25 7.77 22.72
C ASP A 210 -13.19 9.15 22.06
N ALA A 211 -12.48 9.24 20.94
CA ALA A 211 -12.21 10.50 20.26
C ALA A 211 -12.22 10.36 18.74
N VAL A 212 -12.54 11.46 18.06
CA VAL A 212 -12.43 11.55 16.59
C VAL A 212 -11.52 12.71 16.23
N ARG A 213 -10.49 12.45 15.43
CA ARG A 213 -9.58 13.49 14.91
C ARG A 213 -9.75 13.67 13.42
N GLN A 214 -9.96 14.90 12.99
CA GLN A 214 -10.11 15.26 11.59
C GLN A 214 -8.83 15.91 11.06
N ALA A 215 -8.44 15.57 9.83
CA ALA A 215 -7.19 16.06 9.23
C ALA A 215 -7.21 17.56 8.85
N SER A 216 -8.33 18.26 9.01
CA SER A 216 -8.57 19.64 8.51
C SER A 216 -9.02 20.63 9.58
N VAL A 217 -8.71 20.38 10.86
CA VAL A 217 -9.03 21.35 11.91
C VAL A 217 -7.97 22.46 11.95
N VAL A 218 -8.33 23.65 11.50
CA VAL A 218 -7.56 24.87 11.81
C VAL A 218 -7.80 25.18 13.29
N ARG A 219 -6.79 24.98 14.13
CA ARG A 219 -6.87 25.33 15.56
C ARG A 219 -6.67 26.83 15.71
N PHE A 220 -7.76 27.58 15.85
CA PHE A 220 -7.69 28.99 16.21
C PHE A 220 -7.23 29.12 17.67
N GLN A 221 -6.03 29.64 17.89
CA GLN A 221 -5.55 29.99 19.22
C GLN A 221 -6.08 31.39 19.55
N ARG A 222 -6.87 31.51 20.62
CA ARG A 222 -7.28 32.84 21.12
C ARG A 222 -6.06 33.50 21.76
N GLY A 223 -5.70 34.68 21.25
CA GLY A 223 -4.81 35.64 21.92
C GLY A 223 -5.56 36.47 22.95
#